data_AF-A0A5S4UST6-F1
#
_entry.id   AF-A0A5S4UST6-F1
#
_cell.length_a   1.000
_cell.length_b   1.000
_cell.length_c   1.000
_cell.angle_alpha   90.00
_cell.angle_beta   90.00
_cell.angle_gamma   90.00
#
_symmetry.space_group_name_H-M   'P 1'
#
loop_
_entity.id
_entity.type
_entity.pdbx_description
1 polymer ?
#
loop_
_entity_poly.entity_id
_entity_poly.type
_entity_poly.pdbx_seq_one_letter_code
_entity_poly.pdbx_strand_id
1 'polypeptide(L)'
;MNTELQVSLNSGVVLQGCAYRILNDRIVISIEKIANNRVNHSLSGTLRVQMCALPLTRDLHAEPLILASTTIGEINDQHCLVDCVYDLIFQQPLTGSWQLCLQLSEWNGNDYVACDIAYFSLPYHVELTDAELTHIEPTDVELTSAEPTDVKTKAAEPNEQQPDSIPATTKAIETKEEVQSVATVDRPELVKKNATGCSTGYIAINQSKVDQLLKVKGVSKKVLEKLIAERPFPSDKAVLNVKGMGPVMLAKVIHCLSL
;
A
#
# COMPACT_ATOMS: atom_id res chain seq x y z
N MET A 1 -7.00 21.27 -26.79
CA MET A 1 -7.67 20.91 -25.52
C MET A 1 -8.13 19.48 -25.69
N ASN A 2 -7.53 18.55 -24.94
CA ASN A 2 -7.93 17.15 -24.99
C ASN A 2 -9.24 17.03 -24.20
N THR A 3 -10.32 16.57 -24.84
CA THR A 3 -11.60 16.36 -24.17
C THR A 3 -11.45 15.23 -23.16
N GLU A 4 -11.92 15.43 -21.93
CA GLU A 4 -11.78 14.46 -20.84
C GLU A 4 -13.12 13.80 -20.54
N LEU A 5 -13.09 12.49 -20.28
CA LEU A 5 -14.19 11.77 -19.65
C LEU A 5 -13.84 11.56 -18.18
N GLN A 6 -14.66 12.11 -17.28
CA GLN A 6 -14.41 12.08 -15.84
C GLN A 6 -15.30 11.05 -15.14
N VAL A 7 -14.70 10.28 -14.23
CA VAL A 7 -15.40 9.29 -13.39
C VAL A 7 -15.14 9.60 -11.93
N SER A 8 -16.10 10.27 -11.28
CA SER A 8 -16.05 10.56 -9.85
C SER A 8 -16.50 9.36 -9.03
N LEU A 9 -15.69 8.92 -8.07
CA LEU A 9 -15.91 7.68 -7.31
C LEU A 9 -16.65 7.91 -5.97
N ASN A 10 -17.54 8.91 -5.90
CA ASN A 10 -18.31 9.29 -4.70
C ASN A 10 -17.46 9.57 -3.44
N SER A 11 -16.17 9.90 -3.60
CA SER A 11 -15.28 10.25 -2.49
C SER A 11 -15.49 11.68 -1.98
N GLY A 12 -16.07 12.57 -2.79
CA GLY A 12 -16.16 14.01 -2.52
C GLY A 12 -14.87 14.79 -2.82
N VAL A 13 -13.76 14.12 -3.15
CA VAL A 13 -12.52 14.76 -3.61
C VAL A 13 -12.41 14.60 -5.12
N VAL A 14 -12.34 15.71 -5.86
CA VAL A 14 -12.48 15.73 -7.32
C VAL A 14 -11.39 16.52 -8.03
N LEU A 15 -11.10 16.11 -9.25
CA LEU A 15 -10.27 16.81 -10.25
C LEU A 15 -11.15 17.65 -11.17
N GLN A 16 -10.65 18.79 -11.64
CA GLN A 16 -11.29 19.58 -12.70
C GLN A 16 -10.22 20.21 -13.59
N GLY A 17 -10.49 20.26 -14.89
CA GLY A 17 -9.63 20.90 -15.89
C GLY A 17 -8.23 20.29 -15.96
N CYS A 18 -8.14 19.00 -16.30
CA CYS A 18 -6.86 18.31 -16.36
C CYS A 18 -6.25 18.40 -17.77
N ALA A 19 -4.92 18.45 -17.81
CA ALA A 19 -4.14 18.44 -19.04
C ALA A 19 -2.76 17.86 -18.75
N TYR A 20 -2.09 17.42 -19.81
CA TYR A 20 -0.69 17.01 -19.71
C TYR A 20 0.07 17.38 -20.97
N ARG A 21 1.40 17.42 -20.83
CA ARG A 21 2.36 17.49 -21.92
C ARG A 21 3.53 16.59 -21.60
N ILE A 22 3.84 15.66 -22.51
CA ILE A 22 5.04 14.82 -22.43
C ILE A 22 6.10 15.44 -23.34
N LEU A 23 7.31 15.57 -22.82
CA LEU A 23 8.50 16.00 -23.54
C LEU A 23 9.65 15.11 -23.06
N ASN A 24 10.10 14.21 -23.92
CA ASN A 24 11.15 13.23 -23.62
C ASN A 24 10.82 12.41 -22.36
N ASP A 25 11.67 12.48 -21.34
CA ASP A 25 11.58 11.80 -20.04
C ASP A 25 10.85 12.64 -18.98
N ARG A 26 10.13 13.69 -19.40
CA ARG A 26 9.37 14.59 -18.51
C ARG A 26 7.90 14.61 -18.91
N ILE A 27 7.05 14.74 -17.88
CA ILE A 27 5.64 15.03 -18.04
C ILE A 27 5.27 16.22 -17.17
N VAL A 28 4.66 17.21 -17.81
CA VAL A 28 4.02 18.34 -17.12
C VAL A 28 2.53 18.04 -17.04
N ILE A 29 2.02 17.93 -15.82
CA ILE A 29 0.60 17.75 -15.53
C ILE A 29 0.06 19.09 -15.05
N SER A 30 -1.04 19.55 -15.65
CA SER A 30 -1.76 20.76 -15.24
C SER A 30 -3.16 20.37 -14.80
N ILE A 31 -3.58 20.89 -13.65
CA ILE A 31 -4.91 20.65 -13.07
C ILE A 31 -5.47 21.99 -12.64
N GLU A 32 -6.57 22.41 -13.24
CA GLU A 32 -7.24 23.67 -12.91
C GLU A 32 -7.67 23.70 -11.44
N LYS A 33 -8.24 22.60 -10.94
CA LYS A 33 -8.68 22.50 -9.55
C LYS A 33 -8.67 21.08 -8.99
N ILE A 34 -8.21 20.95 -7.75
CA ILE A 34 -8.41 19.78 -6.90
C ILE A 34 -9.24 20.22 -5.70
N ALA A 35 -10.45 19.68 -5.55
CA ALA A 35 -11.40 20.15 -4.54
C ALA A 35 -11.80 19.02 -3.59
N ASN A 36 -11.80 19.30 -2.29
CA ASN A 36 -12.48 18.47 -1.30
C ASN A 36 -13.87 19.06 -1.03
N ASN A 37 -14.89 18.52 -1.67
CA ASN A 37 -16.29 18.97 -1.57
C ASN A 37 -17.05 18.31 -0.41
N ARG A 38 -16.37 17.57 0.48
CA ARG A 38 -16.99 17.04 1.69
C ARG A 38 -17.48 18.17 2.59
N VAL A 39 -18.42 17.83 3.46
CA VAL A 39 -18.92 18.71 4.53
C VAL A 39 -18.61 18.11 5.89
N ASN A 40 -18.56 18.94 6.94
CA ASN A 40 -18.33 18.58 8.35
C ASN A 40 -16.88 18.30 8.76
N HIS A 41 -15.94 19.19 8.44
CA HIS A 41 -14.55 19.12 8.94
C HIS A 41 -13.81 17.83 8.57
N SER A 42 -14.20 17.19 7.47
CA SER A 42 -13.52 16.01 6.95
C SER A 42 -12.27 16.42 6.18
N LEU A 43 -11.16 16.54 6.91
CA LEU A 43 -9.82 16.55 6.31
C LEU A 43 -9.67 15.33 5.40
N SER A 44 -9.10 15.53 4.21
CA SER A 44 -8.71 14.39 3.38
C SER A 44 -7.52 13.67 3.99
N GLY A 45 -7.40 12.37 3.74
CA GLY A 45 -6.10 11.72 3.85
C GLY A 45 -5.08 12.34 2.87
N THR A 46 -3.83 11.90 2.98
CA THR A 46 -2.78 12.32 2.06
C THR A 46 -3.17 11.96 0.63
N LEU A 47 -3.24 12.97 -0.23
CA LEU A 47 -3.64 12.84 -1.62
C LEU A 47 -2.42 12.62 -2.52
N ARG A 48 -2.64 11.82 -3.57
CA ARG A 48 -1.64 11.48 -4.59
C ARG A 48 -2.25 11.62 -5.97
N VAL A 49 -1.49 12.23 -6.88
CA VAL A 49 -1.82 12.36 -8.30
C VAL A 49 -0.92 11.41 -9.08
N GLN A 50 -1.51 10.61 -9.96
CA GLN A 50 -0.81 9.64 -10.78
C GLN A 50 -1.22 9.75 -12.25
N MET A 51 -0.24 9.82 -13.14
CA MET A 51 -0.46 9.57 -14.55
C MET A 51 -0.40 8.05 -14.77
N CYS A 52 -1.47 7.49 -15.33
CA CYS A 52 -1.60 6.07 -15.57
C CYS A 52 -1.85 5.77 -17.05
N ALA A 53 -1.44 4.58 -17.49
CA ALA A 53 -1.73 4.04 -18.80
C ALA A 53 -2.45 2.71 -18.68
N LEU A 54 -3.58 2.59 -19.38
CA LEU A 54 -4.27 1.32 -19.59
C LEU A 54 -4.03 0.87 -21.02
N PRO A 55 -3.70 -0.41 -21.26
CA PRO A 55 -3.55 -0.89 -22.63
C PRO A 55 -4.90 -0.84 -23.36
N LEU A 56 -4.92 -0.41 -24.63
CA LEU A 56 -6.13 -0.53 -25.49
C LEU A 56 -6.34 -1.96 -26.02
N THR A 57 -5.61 -2.94 -25.48
CA THR A 57 -5.80 -4.34 -25.85
C THR A 57 -7.13 -4.85 -25.28
N ARG A 58 -7.62 -5.98 -25.80
CA ARG A 58 -8.90 -6.59 -25.37
C ARG A 58 -8.87 -7.18 -23.94
N ASP A 59 -7.76 -7.03 -23.22
CA ASP A 59 -7.66 -7.52 -21.85
C ASP A 59 -8.31 -6.52 -20.88
N LEU A 60 -9.54 -6.82 -20.50
CA LEU A 60 -10.33 -6.01 -19.56
C LEU A 60 -9.79 -6.05 -18.11
N HIS A 61 -8.82 -6.91 -17.81
CA HIS A 61 -8.28 -7.09 -16.46
C HIS A 61 -6.88 -6.50 -16.27
N ALA A 62 -6.36 -5.79 -17.27
CA ALA A 62 -5.04 -5.17 -17.16
C ALA A 62 -5.04 -4.06 -16.09
N GLU A 63 -4.16 -4.21 -15.11
CA GLU A 63 -3.91 -3.18 -14.10
C GLU A 63 -3.31 -1.92 -14.74
N PRO A 64 -3.68 -0.70 -14.29
CA PRO A 64 -3.11 0.52 -14.81
C PRO A 64 -1.61 0.62 -14.52
N LEU A 65 -0.80 0.89 -15.55
CA LEU A 65 0.62 1.16 -15.40
C LEU A 65 0.85 2.61 -14.96
N ILE A 66 1.58 2.83 -13.87
CA ILE A 66 1.90 4.17 -13.37
C ILE A 66 3.09 4.72 -14.15
N LEU A 67 2.87 5.84 -14.87
CA LEU A 67 3.90 6.50 -15.68
C LEU A 67 4.61 7.63 -14.93
N ALA A 68 3.90 8.29 -14.01
CA ALA A 68 4.43 9.34 -13.14
C ALA A 68 3.53 9.50 -11.91
N SER A 69 4.09 9.97 -10.80
CA SER A 69 3.33 10.14 -9.55
C SER A 69 3.92 11.23 -8.68
N THR A 70 3.06 11.94 -7.94
CA THR A 70 3.47 12.85 -6.87
C THR A 70 2.42 12.91 -5.76
N THR A 71 2.86 13.21 -4.55
CA THR A 71 2.00 13.43 -3.38
C THR A 71 1.76 14.93 -3.21
N ILE A 72 0.51 15.34 -3.02
CA ILE A 72 0.11 16.76 -2.93
C ILE A 72 -0.22 17.21 -1.50
N GLY A 73 -0.35 16.27 -0.56
CA GLY A 73 -0.69 16.55 0.83
C GLY A 73 -2.18 16.38 1.13
N GLU A 74 -2.69 17.10 2.12
CA GLU A 74 -4.08 16.99 2.59
C GLU A 74 -4.85 18.29 2.30
N ILE A 75 -6.16 18.17 2.09
CA ILE A 75 -7.04 19.30 1.82
C ILE A 75 -8.19 19.27 2.82
N ASN A 76 -8.40 20.37 3.54
CA ASN A 76 -9.56 20.53 4.43
C ASN A 76 -10.88 20.45 3.66
N ASP A 77 -11.96 20.13 4.36
CA ASP A 77 -13.29 20.14 3.76
C ASP A 77 -13.64 21.51 3.18
N GLN A 78 -14.33 21.52 2.05
CA GLN A 78 -14.71 22.72 1.28
C GLN A 78 -13.53 23.59 0.80
N HIS A 79 -12.30 23.08 0.87
CA HIS A 79 -11.11 23.75 0.33
C HIS A 79 -10.69 23.13 -1.01
N CYS A 80 -9.88 23.88 -1.73
CA CYS A 80 -9.32 23.44 -3.00
C CYS A 80 -7.92 23.98 -3.23
N LEU A 81 -7.16 23.24 -4.03
CA LEU A 81 -5.96 23.72 -4.69
C LEU A 81 -6.34 24.12 -6.13
N VAL A 82 -5.82 25.23 -6.61
CA VAL A 82 -6.09 25.76 -7.95
C VAL A 82 -4.80 25.97 -8.72
N ASP A 83 -4.87 25.90 -10.04
CA ASP A 83 -3.76 26.15 -10.96
C ASP A 83 -2.52 25.29 -10.64
N CYS A 84 -2.77 24.01 -10.32
CA CYS A 84 -1.71 23.08 -9.97
C CYS A 84 -0.90 22.68 -11.21
N VAL A 85 0.42 22.77 -11.11
CA VAL A 85 1.35 22.30 -12.16
C VAL A 85 2.41 21.41 -11.54
N TYR A 86 2.55 20.20 -12.08
CA TYR A 86 3.55 19.22 -11.63
C TYR A 86 4.45 18.82 -12.80
N ASP A 87 5.75 19.07 -12.66
CA ASP A 87 6.76 18.62 -13.61
C ASP A 87 7.49 17.40 -13.04
N LEU A 88 7.16 16.23 -13.60
CA LEU A 88 7.53 14.92 -13.08
C LEU A 88 8.40 14.16 -14.08
N ILE A 89 9.18 13.21 -13.56
CA ILE A 89 9.87 12.23 -14.40
C ILE A 89 8.80 11.31 -15.00
N PHE A 90 8.88 11.11 -16.32
CA PHE A 90 7.98 10.27 -17.10
C PHE A 90 8.65 8.93 -17.41
N GLN A 91 7.99 7.84 -17.03
CA GLN A 91 8.36 6.49 -17.42
C GLN A 91 7.50 6.07 -18.61
N GLN A 92 8.08 6.08 -19.81
CA GLN A 92 7.36 5.68 -21.02
C GLN A 92 6.92 4.20 -20.92
N PRO A 93 5.67 3.86 -21.26
CA PRO A 93 5.24 2.47 -21.32
C PRO A 93 5.90 1.72 -22.49
N LEU A 94 5.79 0.39 -22.48
CA LEU A 94 6.25 -0.44 -23.60
C LEU A 94 5.52 -0.09 -24.90
N THR A 95 6.08 -0.52 -26.03
CA THR A 95 5.47 -0.41 -27.35
C THR A 95 4.01 -0.84 -27.33
N GLY A 96 3.14 0.00 -27.87
CA GLY A 96 1.71 -0.27 -27.91
C GLY A 96 0.86 0.98 -27.99
N SER A 97 -0.45 0.76 -27.86
CA SER A 97 -1.46 1.83 -27.79
C SER A 97 -2.06 1.86 -26.39
N TRP A 98 -2.04 3.03 -25.78
CA TRP A 98 -2.37 3.24 -24.38
C TRP A 98 -3.43 4.33 -24.20
N GLN A 99 -4.37 4.07 -23.29
CA GLN A 99 -5.40 5.00 -22.86
C GLN A 99 -4.83 5.67 -21.62
N LEU A 100 -4.48 6.94 -21.73
CA LEU A 100 -3.96 7.68 -20.59
C LEU A 100 -5.10 8.17 -19.70
N CYS A 101 -4.85 8.18 -18.39
CA CYS A 101 -5.71 8.82 -17.42
C CYS A 101 -4.91 9.45 -16.29
N LEU A 102 -5.48 10.49 -15.68
CA LEU A 102 -5.02 11.05 -14.44
C LEU A 102 -5.88 10.51 -13.30
N GLN A 103 -5.25 9.82 -12.36
CA GLN A 103 -5.91 9.28 -11.18
C GLN A 103 -5.56 10.10 -9.94
N LEU A 104 -6.58 10.61 -9.26
CA LEU A 104 -6.46 11.14 -7.91
C LEU A 104 -6.76 10.02 -6.91
N SER A 105 -5.90 9.84 -5.92
CA SER A 105 -6.09 8.85 -4.86
C SER A 105 -5.86 9.45 -3.49
N GLU A 106 -6.53 8.91 -2.48
CA GLU A 106 -6.45 9.35 -1.10
C GLU A 106 -5.98 8.21 -0.20
N TRP A 107 -5.04 8.50 0.67
CA TRP A 107 -4.60 7.59 1.72
C TRP A 107 -5.68 7.44 2.80
N ASN A 108 -6.21 6.24 2.99
CA ASN A 108 -7.24 5.98 4.00
C ASN A 108 -6.68 5.43 5.33
N GLY A 109 -5.36 5.46 5.51
CA GLY A 109 -4.68 4.81 6.64
C GLY A 109 -4.12 3.41 6.32
N ASN A 110 -4.57 2.78 5.23
CA ASN A 110 -4.14 1.46 4.80
C ASN A 110 -3.53 1.46 3.41
N ASP A 111 -4.25 2.04 2.45
CA ASP A 111 -3.87 2.11 1.05
C ASP A 111 -4.31 3.43 0.45
N TYR A 112 -3.80 3.71 -0.75
CA TYR A 112 -4.34 4.76 -1.59
C TYR A 112 -5.55 4.23 -2.35
N VAL A 113 -6.71 4.86 -2.14
CA VAL A 113 -7.96 4.54 -2.83
C VAL A 113 -8.26 5.61 -3.87
N ALA A 114 -8.60 5.19 -5.09
CA ALA A 114 -8.97 6.12 -6.15
C ALA A 114 -10.19 6.96 -5.74
N CYS A 115 -10.06 8.27 -5.86
CA CYS A 115 -11.10 9.25 -5.55
C CYS A 115 -11.80 9.74 -6.81
N ASP A 116 -11.03 9.98 -7.86
CA ASP A 116 -11.48 10.52 -9.13
C ASP A 116 -10.50 10.15 -10.23
N ILE A 117 -11.01 9.99 -11.45
CA ILE A 117 -10.21 9.61 -12.62
C ILE A 117 -10.65 10.47 -13.81
N ALA A 118 -9.67 11.11 -14.47
CA ALA A 118 -9.87 11.83 -15.72
C ALA A 118 -9.19 11.07 -16.87
N TYR A 119 -9.98 10.57 -17.83
CA TYR A 119 -9.46 9.88 -19.02
C TYR A 119 -9.24 10.87 -20.16
N PHE A 120 -8.08 10.76 -20.83
CA PHE A 120 -7.74 11.61 -21.97
C PHE A 120 -8.18 10.95 -23.29
N SER A 121 -8.99 11.63 -24.11
CA SER A 121 -9.59 11.00 -25.29
C SER A 121 -8.62 10.56 -26.40
N LEU A 122 -7.39 11.10 -26.43
CA LEU A 122 -6.40 10.73 -27.43
C LEU A 122 -5.54 9.56 -26.93
N PRO A 123 -5.49 8.44 -27.66
CA PRO A 123 -4.58 7.36 -27.36
C PRO A 123 -3.12 7.84 -27.43
N TYR A 124 -2.30 7.30 -26.54
CA TYR A 124 -0.86 7.45 -26.55
C TYR A 124 -0.22 6.24 -27.25
N HIS A 125 0.64 6.50 -28.22
CA HIS A 125 1.29 5.45 -29.01
C HIS A 125 2.80 5.45 -28.74
N VAL A 126 3.34 4.27 -28.49
CA VAL A 126 4.78 4.02 -28.43
C VAL A 126 5.12 3.07 -29.57
N GLU A 127 6.01 3.51 -30.45
CA GLU A 127 6.51 2.72 -31.56
C GLU A 127 7.82 2.03 -31.17
N LEU A 128 8.07 0.85 -31.75
CA LEU A 128 9.37 0.19 -31.65
C LEU A 128 10.38 1.04 -32.41
N THR A 129 11.39 1.53 -31.70
CA THR A 129 12.58 2.07 -32.35
C THR A 129 13.53 0.92 -32.68
N ASP A 130 14.17 0.96 -33.85
CA ASP A 130 15.11 -0.07 -34.33
C ASP A 130 16.26 -0.42 -33.36
N ALA A 131 16.53 0.45 -32.38
CA ALA A 131 17.51 0.22 -31.32
C ALA A 131 17.16 -0.93 -30.36
N GLU A 132 15.90 -1.38 -30.28
CA GLU A 132 15.47 -2.46 -29.38
C GLU A 132 15.52 -3.85 -30.03
N LEU A 133 15.66 -3.93 -31.36
CA LEU A 133 15.77 -5.19 -32.11
C LEU A 133 17.15 -5.85 -32.00
N THR A 134 18.17 -5.17 -31.44
CA THR A 134 19.54 -5.68 -31.39
C THR A 134 19.94 -6.35 -30.07
N HIS A 135 19.03 -6.51 -29.10
CA HIS A 135 19.35 -7.15 -27.80
C HIS A 135 18.87 -8.61 -27.67
N ILE A 136 18.52 -9.26 -28.76
CA ILE A 136 18.29 -10.72 -28.78
C ILE A 136 19.39 -11.36 -29.63
N GLU A 137 20.64 -11.28 -29.16
CA GLU A 137 21.62 -12.27 -29.61
C GLU A 137 21.20 -13.63 -29.03
N PRO A 138 21.04 -14.67 -29.85
CA PRO A 138 20.81 -16.01 -29.34
C PRO A 138 22.06 -16.42 -28.57
N THR A 139 21.95 -16.49 -27.25
CA THR A 139 22.93 -17.21 -26.45
C THR A 139 22.81 -18.67 -26.86
N ASP A 140 23.74 -19.13 -27.69
CA ASP A 140 23.92 -20.55 -27.99
C ASP A 140 24.13 -21.30 -26.68
N VAL A 141 23.06 -21.94 -26.19
CA VAL A 141 23.14 -22.87 -25.07
C VAL A 141 23.64 -24.19 -25.63
N GLU A 142 24.95 -24.37 -25.59
CA GLU A 142 25.59 -25.66 -25.86
C GLU A 142 25.16 -26.66 -24.77
N LEU A 143 24.30 -27.60 -25.16
CA LEU A 143 23.88 -28.74 -24.37
C LEU A 143 25.07 -29.71 -24.21
N THR A 144 25.68 -29.73 -23.03
CA THR A 144 26.56 -30.85 -22.64
C THR A 144 26.05 -31.52 -21.37
N SER A 145 25.42 -32.66 -21.60
CA SER A 145 24.98 -33.65 -20.63
C SER A 145 26.16 -34.48 -20.13
N ALA A 146 26.35 -34.58 -18.80
CA ALA A 146 26.89 -35.77 -18.16
C ALA A 146 26.50 -35.81 -16.66
N GLU A 147 25.77 -36.86 -16.29
CA GLU A 147 25.35 -37.23 -14.94
C GLU A 147 26.43 -38.13 -14.26
N PRO A 148 26.22 -38.71 -13.06
CA PRO A 148 27.04 -38.48 -11.86
C PRO A 148 27.94 -39.68 -11.49
N THR A 149 28.82 -39.51 -10.50
CA THR A 149 29.44 -40.67 -9.82
C THR A 149 29.68 -40.39 -8.34
N ASP A 150 28.91 -41.08 -7.50
CA ASP A 150 29.11 -41.31 -6.07
C ASP A 150 30.43 -42.03 -5.78
N VAL A 151 31.15 -41.68 -4.69
CA VAL A 151 31.62 -42.62 -3.62
C VAL A 151 32.02 -41.83 -2.34
N LYS A 152 31.11 -41.84 -1.35
CA LYS A 152 31.24 -42.38 0.02
C LYS A 152 32.40 -41.96 0.99
N THR A 153 32.01 -41.14 1.98
CA THR A 153 32.14 -41.31 3.47
C THR A 153 33.50 -41.36 4.17
N LYS A 154 33.71 -40.44 5.14
CA LYS A 154 33.95 -40.80 6.56
C LYS A 154 33.70 -39.63 7.53
N ALA A 155 32.99 -39.94 8.60
CA ALA A 155 32.57 -39.10 9.72
C ALA A 155 33.70 -38.78 10.72
N ALA A 156 33.58 -37.63 11.40
CA ALA A 156 33.82 -37.46 12.85
C ALA A 156 33.57 -35.98 13.29
N GLU A 157 32.43 -35.73 13.94
CA GLU A 157 32.30 -34.82 15.09
C GLU A 157 32.28 -35.72 16.36
N PRO A 158 32.36 -35.22 17.61
CA PRO A 158 32.42 -33.82 18.09
C PRO A 158 33.56 -33.60 19.12
N ASN A 159 33.80 -32.35 19.52
CA ASN A 159 34.27 -32.12 20.90
C ASN A 159 33.77 -30.79 21.45
N GLU A 160 32.82 -30.89 22.38
CA GLU A 160 32.58 -29.92 23.45
C GLU A 160 33.85 -29.81 24.30
N GLN A 161 34.12 -28.61 24.85
CA GLN A 161 34.35 -28.45 26.30
C GLN A 161 34.64 -26.98 26.67
N GLN A 162 33.72 -26.44 27.45
CA GLN A 162 33.95 -25.44 28.50
C GLN A 162 34.92 -26.02 29.56
N PRO A 163 35.61 -25.22 30.38
CA PRO A 163 35.08 -25.07 31.75
C PRO A 163 35.37 -23.72 32.46
N ASP A 164 34.43 -23.40 33.36
CA ASP A 164 34.63 -22.98 34.77
C ASP A 164 35.35 -21.66 35.15
N SER A 165 34.60 -20.71 35.72
CA SER A 165 34.39 -20.61 37.19
C SER A 165 34.03 -19.20 37.68
N ILE A 166 33.05 -19.18 38.57
CA ILE A 166 32.56 -18.09 39.41
C ILE A 166 33.50 -17.97 40.65
N PRO A 167 33.54 -16.83 41.36
CA PRO A 167 32.84 -16.78 42.65
C PRO A 167 32.05 -15.49 42.91
N ALA A 168 30.95 -15.68 43.64
CA ALA A 168 30.07 -14.70 44.26
C ALA A 168 30.83 -13.81 45.29
N THR A 169 30.31 -12.70 45.83
CA THR A 169 29.24 -12.69 46.84
C THR A 169 28.80 -11.25 47.19
N THR A 170 27.48 -11.05 47.37
CA THR A 170 26.76 -10.11 48.30
C THR A 170 27.06 -8.60 48.25
N LYS A 171 26.08 -7.69 48.33
CA LYS A 171 25.04 -7.57 49.38
C LYS A 171 24.00 -6.50 48.99
N ALA A 172 22.79 -6.66 49.52
CA ALA A 172 21.61 -5.81 49.37
C ALA A 172 21.77 -4.35 49.85
N ILE A 173 20.87 -3.46 49.39
CA ILE A 173 19.99 -2.58 50.22
C ILE A 173 18.99 -1.83 49.31
N GLU A 174 17.73 -1.84 49.75
CA GLU A 174 16.58 -1.08 49.26
C GLU A 174 16.70 0.44 49.53
N THR A 175 15.98 1.26 48.76
CA THR A 175 14.95 2.21 49.25
C THR A 175 14.90 3.54 48.46
N LYS A 176 13.66 3.89 48.08
CA LYS A 176 13.03 5.22 47.93
C LYS A 176 12.94 5.96 46.59
N GLU A 177 11.67 6.15 46.22
CA GLU A 177 11.00 7.26 45.52
C GLU A 177 11.69 8.62 45.60
N GLU A 178 11.75 9.38 44.49
CA GLU A 178 10.84 10.50 44.15
C GLU A 178 11.30 11.26 42.88
N VAL A 179 10.35 11.45 41.95
CA VAL A 179 9.98 12.73 41.27
C VAL A 179 10.90 13.40 40.19
N GLN A 180 10.31 13.42 38.97
CA GLN A 180 10.23 14.47 37.93
C GLN A 180 11.51 15.13 37.35
N SER A 181 11.69 15.03 36.03
CA SER A 181 11.33 16.07 35.03
C SER A 181 12.23 16.14 33.76
N VAL A 182 11.55 16.20 32.60
CA VAL A 182 11.86 16.83 31.26
C VAL A 182 13.04 16.40 30.36
N ALA A 183 12.67 16.10 29.08
CA ALA A 183 13.39 16.29 27.79
C ALA A 183 14.74 15.54 27.57
N THR A 184 15.11 14.95 26.42
CA THR A 184 14.79 15.14 24.99
C THR A 184 15.39 13.93 24.22
N VAL A 185 14.79 13.56 23.08
CA VAL A 185 15.37 12.99 21.84
C VAL A 185 16.57 12.02 21.95
N ASP A 186 16.38 10.74 21.58
CA ASP A 186 17.01 10.23 20.35
C ASP A 186 16.40 8.91 19.86
N ARG A 187 16.47 8.73 18.55
CA ARG A 187 16.17 7.53 17.77
C ARG A 187 17.17 6.42 18.12
N PRO A 188 16.86 5.14 17.84
CA PRO A 188 17.62 4.53 16.75
C PRO A 188 16.80 3.65 15.79
N GLU A 189 17.49 3.37 14.69
CA GLU A 189 17.12 2.75 13.43
C GLU A 189 16.57 1.32 13.48
N LEU A 190 15.89 0.99 12.37
CA LEU A 190 15.90 -0.23 11.54
C LEU A 190 16.61 -1.47 12.15
N VAL A 191 16.06 -2.69 12.05
CA VAL A 191 16.30 -3.57 10.88
C VAL A 191 15.30 -4.75 10.83
N LYS A 192 14.63 -4.84 9.66
CA LYS A 192 14.28 -5.98 8.76
C LYS A 192 13.63 -7.30 9.24
N LYS A 193 12.62 -7.65 8.41
CA LYS A 193 12.27 -8.94 7.76
C LYS A 193 11.46 -9.97 8.56
N ASN A 194 10.17 -10.13 8.21
CA ASN A 194 9.73 -11.14 7.24
C ASN A 194 8.20 -11.06 6.98
N ALA A 195 7.83 -11.49 5.77
CA ALA A 195 6.53 -11.40 5.13
C ALA A 195 5.41 -12.20 5.83
N THR A 196 4.16 -11.73 5.72
CA THR A 196 2.99 -12.42 5.11
C THR A 196 1.67 -11.78 5.61
N GLY A 197 0.89 -11.17 4.70
CA GLY A 197 -0.56 -10.92 4.85
C GLY A 197 -0.99 -9.72 5.71
N CYS A 198 -1.17 -8.53 5.11
CA CYS A 198 -1.85 -7.40 5.76
C CYS A 198 -3.34 -7.44 5.39
N SER A 199 -4.15 -8.13 6.17
CA SER A 199 -5.61 -8.01 6.12
C SER A 199 -6.05 -7.13 7.27
N THR A 200 -6.39 -5.89 6.95
CA THR A 200 -6.68 -4.86 7.93
C THR A 200 -8.09 -5.05 8.48
N GLY A 201 -8.22 -5.99 9.41
CA GLY A 201 -9.50 -6.55 9.81
C GLY A 201 -10.44 -5.59 10.52
N TYR A 202 -9.89 -4.61 11.21
CA TYR A 202 -10.67 -3.55 11.85
C TYR A 202 -11.45 -2.69 10.84
N ILE A 203 -10.95 -2.52 9.61
CA ILE A 203 -11.63 -1.77 8.55
C ILE A 203 -12.86 -2.55 8.08
N ALA A 204 -12.70 -3.85 7.80
CA ALA A 204 -13.81 -4.73 7.44
C ALA A 204 -14.88 -4.73 8.54
N ILE A 205 -14.47 -4.73 9.81
CA ILE A 205 -15.39 -4.67 10.95
C ILE A 205 -16.16 -3.34 11.00
N ASN A 206 -15.50 -2.20 10.81
CA ASN A 206 -16.12 -0.88 10.85
C ASN A 206 -17.13 -0.67 9.71
N GLN A 207 -16.83 -1.18 8.52
CA GLN A 207 -17.66 -1.00 7.31
C GLN A 207 -18.77 -2.04 7.17
N SER A 208 -18.68 -3.17 7.88
CA SER A 208 -19.65 -4.26 7.73
C SER A 208 -21.00 -3.94 8.40
N LYS A 209 -22.09 -4.25 7.70
CA LYS A 209 -23.46 -4.12 8.20
C LYS A 209 -23.68 -5.01 9.42
N VAL A 210 -24.43 -4.51 10.41
CA VAL A 210 -24.71 -5.21 11.69
C VAL A 210 -25.20 -6.66 11.46
N ASP A 211 -26.10 -6.86 10.49
CA ASP A 211 -26.64 -8.18 10.15
C ASP A 211 -25.62 -9.15 9.56
N GLN A 212 -24.59 -8.64 8.88
CA GLN A 212 -23.51 -9.45 8.31
C GLN A 212 -22.55 -9.94 9.41
N LEU A 213 -22.25 -9.10 10.40
CA LEU A 213 -21.40 -9.51 11.51
C LEU A 213 -22.07 -10.53 12.42
N LEU A 214 -23.36 -10.39 12.69
CA LEU A 214 -24.10 -11.36 13.51
C LEU A 214 -24.24 -12.74 12.86
N LYS A 215 -23.99 -12.86 11.54
CA LYS A 215 -24.03 -14.11 10.78
C LYS A 215 -22.68 -14.82 10.66
N VAL A 216 -21.60 -14.24 11.20
CA VAL A 216 -20.26 -14.85 11.15
C VAL A 216 -20.26 -16.18 11.91
N LYS A 217 -20.05 -17.28 11.19
CA LYS A 217 -20.01 -18.63 11.75
C LYS A 217 -18.73 -18.83 12.57
N GLY A 218 -18.85 -19.47 13.74
CA GLY A 218 -17.69 -19.83 14.57
C GLY A 218 -17.17 -18.72 15.49
N VAL A 219 -17.89 -17.61 15.63
CA VAL A 219 -17.64 -16.56 16.63
C VAL A 219 -18.87 -16.46 17.54
N SER A 220 -18.67 -16.29 18.84
CA SER A 220 -19.79 -16.23 19.78
C SER A 220 -20.61 -14.95 19.58
N LYS A 221 -21.95 -15.06 19.64
CA LYS A 221 -22.87 -13.93 19.46
C LYS A 221 -22.57 -12.78 20.43
N LYS A 222 -22.19 -13.10 21.67
CA LYS A 222 -21.80 -12.11 22.70
C LYS A 222 -20.56 -11.30 22.31
N VAL A 223 -19.59 -11.90 21.61
CA VAL A 223 -18.40 -11.20 21.12
C VAL A 223 -18.76 -10.30 19.95
N LEU A 224 -19.62 -10.77 19.04
CA LEU A 224 -20.10 -9.99 17.89
C LEU A 224 -20.91 -8.76 18.32
N GLU A 225 -21.80 -8.90 19.31
CA GLU A 225 -22.58 -7.79 19.88
C GLU A 225 -21.68 -6.72 20.52
N LYS A 226 -20.65 -7.12 21.27
CA LYS A 226 -19.66 -6.18 21.83
C LYS A 226 -18.88 -5.46 20.74
N LEU A 227 -18.51 -6.18 19.70
CA LEU A 227 -17.77 -5.66 18.56
C LEU A 227 -18.61 -4.73 17.67
N ILE A 228 -19.94 -4.78 17.79
CA ILE A 228 -20.85 -3.76 17.22
C ILE A 228 -20.93 -2.55 18.15
N ALA A 229 -21.03 -2.76 19.46
CA ALA A 229 -21.15 -1.69 20.46
C ALA A 229 -19.88 -0.83 20.61
N GLU A 230 -18.70 -1.41 20.44
CA GLU A 230 -17.40 -0.73 20.60
C GLU A 230 -16.89 -0.08 19.29
N ARG A 231 -17.71 -0.04 18.23
CA ARG A 231 -17.35 0.68 17.00
C ARG A 231 -17.35 2.18 17.20
N PRO A 232 -16.49 2.92 16.49
CA PRO A 232 -15.50 2.46 15.50
C PRO A 232 -14.13 2.11 16.12
N PHE A 233 -13.41 1.15 15.52
CA PHE A 233 -12.05 0.79 15.94
C PHE A 233 -10.98 1.48 15.09
N PRO A 234 -9.90 2.03 15.68
CA PRO A 234 -8.83 2.70 14.93
C PRO A 234 -7.70 1.76 14.47
N SER A 235 -7.65 0.51 14.93
CA SER A 235 -6.61 -0.46 14.54
C SER A 235 -6.99 -1.90 14.88
N ASP A 236 -6.28 -2.88 14.31
CA ASP A 236 -6.44 -4.31 14.66
C ASP A 236 -6.07 -4.57 16.13
N LYS A 237 -5.10 -3.83 16.67
CA LYS A 237 -4.76 -3.87 18.09
C LYS A 237 -5.95 -3.47 18.97
N ALA A 238 -6.72 -2.46 18.56
CA ALA A 238 -7.91 -2.04 19.27
C ALA A 238 -9.02 -3.12 19.22
N VAL A 239 -9.16 -3.83 18.09
CA VAL A 239 -10.09 -4.96 17.97
C VAL A 239 -9.68 -6.14 18.85
N LEU A 240 -8.38 -6.43 18.96
CA LEU A 240 -7.85 -7.48 19.83
C LEU A 240 -8.00 -7.18 21.32
N ASN A 241 -8.22 -5.92 21.70
CA ASN A 241 -8.52 -5.54 23.07
C ASN A 241 -9.98 -5.85 23.47
N VAL A 242 -10.86 -6.16 22.51
CA VAL A 242 -12.23 -6.59 22.80
C VAL A 242 -12.18 -7.93 23.54
N LYS A 243 -12.79 -7.99 24.72
CA LYS A 243 -12.76 -9.19 25.56
C LYS A 243 -13.34 -10.41 24.84
N GLY A 244 -12.49 -11.39 24.57
CA GLY A 244 -12.84 -12.62 23.84
C GLY A 244 -12.51 -12.57 22.35
N MET A 245 -11.84 -11.52 21.86
CA MET A 245 -11.40 -11.37 20.47
C MET A 245 -9.89 -11.60 20.36
N GLY A 246 -9.48 -12.79 19.93
CA GLY A 246 -8.08 -13.12 19.68
C GLY A 246 -7.72 -13.07 18.18
N PRO A 247 -6.42 -13.15 17.82
CA PRO A 247 -5.96 -13.10 16.42
C PRO A 247 -6.63 -14.14 15.51
N VAL A 248 -6.84 -15.35 16.03
CA VAL A 248 -7.51 -16.45 15.31
C VAL A 248 -9.00 -16.14 15.07
N MET A 249 -9.68 -15.50 16.02
CA MET A 249 -11.07 -15.10 15.83
C MET A 249 -11.18 -13.92 14.88
N LEU A 250 -10.27 -12.94 14.98
CA LEU A 250 -10.17 -11.82 14.06
C LEU A 250 -10.00 -12.31 12.61
N ALA A 251 -9.04 -13.22 12.36
CA ALA A 251 -8.86 -13.80 11.03
C ALA A 251 -10.13 -14.47 10.47
N LYS A 252 -10.89 -15.18 11.33
CA LYS A 252 -12.18 -15.79 10.92
C LYS A 252 -13.25 -14.75 10.60
N VAL A 253 -13.36 -13.69 11.40
CA VAL A 253 -14.29 -12.59 11.15
C VAL A 253 -13.96 -11.94 9.82
N ILE A 254 -12.69 -11.62 9.57
CA ILE A 254 -12.23 -11.02 8.31
C ILE A 254 -12.59 -11.92 7.13
N HIS A 255 -12.25 -13.21 7.22
CA HIS A 255 -12.51 -14.18 6.16
C HIS A 255 -14.01 -14.31 5.83
N CYS A 256 -14.89 -14.25 6.83
CA CYS A 256 -16.34 -14.28 6.62
C CYS A 256 -16.94 -12.97 6.10
N LEU A 257 -16.26 -11.84 6.25
CA LEU A 257 -16.70 -10.54 5.75
C LEU A 257 -16.14 -10.21 4.35
N SER A 258 -15.08 -10.91 3.94
CA SER A 258 -14.52 -10.84 2.58
C SER A 258 -15.17 -11.82 1.59
N LEU A 259 -16.24 -12.52 2.00
CA LEU A 259 -17.04 -13.47 1.20
C LEU A 259 -18.43 -12.88 0.94
#